data_AF-A0A3S6QRL3-F1
#
_entry.id   AF-A0A3S6QRL3-F1
#
_cell.length_a   1.000
_cell.length_b   1.000
_cell.length_c   1.000
_cell.angle_alpha   90.00
_cell.angle_beta   90.00
_cell.angle_gamma   90.00
#
_symmetry.space_group_name_H-M   'P 1'
#
loop_
_entity.id
_entity.type
_entity.pdbx_description
1 polymer ?
#
loop_
_entity_poly.entity_id
_entity_poly.type
_entity_poly.pdbx_seq_one_letter_code
_entity_poly.pdbx_strand_id
1 'polypeptide(L)'
;MSDFKGLLMGMLVVAILYVLDRYLPKWFGVIPGIAFLLLMVYIIFTKDQSLLTKLTVLIVGEAILNGIWLETLEERKKKASKEIEKMKAKDILRKK
;
A
#
# COMPACT_ATOMS: atom_id res chain seq x y z
N MET A 1 -29.37 8.95 15.47
CA MET A 1 -28.53 9.90 14.68
C MET A 1 -27.07 9.46 14.57
N SER A 2 -26.52 8.70 15.54
CA SER A 2 -25.16 8.13 15.49
C SER A 2 -24.97 7.06 14.41
N ASP A 3 -25.95 6.19 14.24
CA ASP A 3 -25.76 4.96 13.46
C ASP A 3 -25.75 5.22 11.96
N PHE A 4 -26.60 6.14 11.50
CA PHE A 4 -26.60 6.58 10.10
C PHE A 4 -25.33 7.36 9.74
N LYS A 5 -24.79 8.16 10.67
CA LYS A 5 -23.49 8.83 10.51
C LYS A 5 -22.34 7.82 10.45
N GLY A 6 -22.37 6.79 11.31
CA GLY A 6 -21.37 5.72 11.30
C GLY A 6 -21.39 4.93 10.00
N LEU A 7 -22.59 4.63 9.47
CA LEU A 7 -22.77 3.92 8.21
C LEU A 7 -22.32 4.75 7.01
N LEU A 8 -22.64 6.05 6.99
CA LEU A 8 -22.11 7.01 6.00
C LEU A 8 -20.58 7.11 6.05
N MET A 9 -19.99 7.13 7.25
CA MET A 9 -18.55 7.17 7.44
C MET A 9 -17.89 5.88 6.92
N GLY A 10 -18.50 4.72 7.19
CA GLY A 10 -18.07 3.43 6.66
C GLY A 10 -18.10 3.38 5.14
N MET A 11 -19.20 3.85 4.52
CA MET A 11 -19.30 3.95 3.06
C MET A 11 -18.24 4.89 2.48
N LEU A 12 -17.97 6.02 3.13
CA LEU A 12 -16.92 6.96 2.72
C LEU A 12 -15.54 6.31 2.76
N VAL A 13 -15.23 5.58 3.84
CA VAL A 13 -13.96 4.85 3.97
C VAL A 13 -13.83 3.79 2.87
N VAL A 14 -14.88 3.01 2.60
CA VAL A 14 -14.89 2.01 1.53
C VAL A 14 -14.71 2.66 0.16
N ALA A 15 -15.37 3.80 -0.10
CA ALA A 15 -15.21 4.56 -1.34
C ALA A 15 -13.78 5.07 -1.50
N ILE A 16 -13.18 5.59 -0.43
CA ILE A 16 -11.79 6.03 -0.41
C ILE A 16 -10.85 4.84 -0.67
N LEU A 17 -11.06 3.69 -0.02
CA LEU A 17 -10.28 2.47 -0.24
C LEU A 17 -10.40 1.97 -1.69
N TYR A 18 -11.59 2.04 -2.28
CA TYR A 18 -11.82 1.62 -3.67
C TYR A 18 -11.14 2.56 -4.67
N VAL A 19 -11.23 3.88 -4.45
CA VAL A 19 -10.55 4.88 -5.27
C VAL A 19 -9.05 4.77 -5.11
N LEU A 20 -8.57 4.54 -3.89
CA LEU A 20 -7.18 4.22 -3.61
C LEU A 20 -6.77 2.98 -4.42
N ASP A 21 -7.39 1.82 -4.25
CA ASP A 21 -6.99 0.61 -4.99
C ASP A 21 -6.90 0.82 -6.51
N ARG A 22 -7.86 1.57 -7.06
CA ARG A 22 -7.93 1.88 -8.49
C ARG A 22 -6.90 2.90 -8.98
N TYR A 23 -6.61 3.94 -8.20
CA TYR A 23 -5.74 5.06 -8.61
C TYR A 23 -4.38 5.10 -7.91
N LEU A 24 -4.11 4.17 -6.99
CA LEU A 24 -2.91 4.13 -6.15
C LEU A 24 -1.64 4.26 -7.02
N PRO A 25 -1.00 5.44 -7.04
CA PRO A 25 0.17 5.69 -7.86
C PRO A 25 1.34 4.83 -7.39
N LYS A 26 2.32 4.56 -8.26
CA LYS A 26 3.58 3.86 -7.92
C LYS A 26 4.45 4.56 -6.85
N TRP A 27 3.97 5.63 -6.23
CA TRP A 27 4.64 6.34 -5.15
C TRP A 27 3.85 6.29 -3.85
N PHE A 28 2.66 5.70 -3.84
CA PHE A 28 1.82 5.72 -2.66
C PHE A 28 2.36 4.90 -1.50
N GLY A 29 3.08 3.80 -1.75
CA GLY A 29 3.71 3.04 -0.65
C GLY A 29 4.79 3.81 0.10
N VAL A 30 5.28 4.91 -0.48
CA VAL A 30 6.20 5.82 0.20
C VAL A 30 5.45 6.59 1.31
N ILE A 31 4.15 6.83 1.16
CA ILE A 31 3.34 7.59 2.14
C ILE A 31 3.24 6.87 3.50
N PRO A 32 2.80 5.59 3.60
CA PRO A 32 2.76 4.89 4.88
C PRO A 32 4.16 4.65 5.45
N GLY A 33 5.20 4.47 4.61
CA GLY A 33 6.59 4.42 5.06
C GLY A 33 7.03 5.72 5.75
N ILE A 34 6.88 6.87 5.08
CA ILE A 34 7.21 8.18 5.67
C ILE A 34 6.41 8.46 6.94
N ALA A 35 5.11 8.15 6.95
CA ALA A 35 4.27 8.36 8.12
C ALA A 35 4.72 7.51 9.31
N PHE A 36 5.10 6.26 9.07
CA PHE A 36 5.65 5.37 10.10
C PHE A 36 7.00 5.87 10.61
N LEU A 37 7.89 6.31 9.72
CA LEU A 37 9.20 6.85 10.08
C LEU A 37 9.07 8.09 10.97
N LEU A 38 8.18 9.03 10.63
CA LEU A 38 7.89 10.21 11.46
C LEU A 38 7.33 9.83 12.83
N LEU A 39 6.43 8.84 12.88
CA LEU A 39 5.89 8.33 14.13
C LEU A 39 6.96 7.67 14.99
N MET A 40 7.88 6.92 14.39
CA MET A 40 9.02 6.32 15.09
C MET A 40 9.99 7.37 15.63
N VAL A 41 10.29 8.40 14.85
CA VAL A 41 11.08 9.56 15.31
C VAL A 41 10.42 10.18 16.54
N TYR A 42 9.12 10.44 16.49
CA TYR A 42 8.37 10.96 17.63
C TYR A 42 8.45 10.04 18.86
N ILE A 43 8.24 8.73 18.70
CA ILE A 43 8.33 7.77 19.82
C ILE A 43 9.74 7.71 20.41
N ILE A 44 10.77 7.82 19.57
CA ILE A 44 12.16 7.81 20.03
C ILE A 44 12.43 8.97 20.99
N PHE A 45 11.95 10.18 20.66
CA PHE A 45 12.15 11.38 21.46
C PHE A 45 11.19 11.54 22.65
N THR A 46 10.00 10.95 22.60
CA THR A 46 8.93 11.26 23.57
C THR A 46 8.65 10.14 24.58
N LYS A 47 9.12 8.90 24.32
CA LYS A 47 8.84 7.75 25.20
C LYS A 47 10.10 7.20 25.83
N ASP A 48 10.08 6.98 27.14
CA ASP A 48 11.15 6.29 27.87
C ASP A 48 11.02 4.77 27.72
N GLN A 49 11.40 4.27 26.55
CA GLN A 49 11.53 2.85 26.26
C GLN A 49 12.95 2.53 25.83
N SER A 50 13.36 1.27 26.01
CA SER A 50 14.67 0.77 25.61
C SER A 50 14.96 1.10 24.14
N LEU A 51 16.13 1.68 23.90
CA LEU A 51 16.61 2.04 22.56
C LEU A 51 16.64 0.83 21.63
N LEU A 52 16.99 -0.35 22.15
CA LEU A 52 16.98 -1.60 21.38
C LEU A 52 15.58 -1.95 20.89
N THR A 53 14.56 -1.82 21.75
CA THR A 53 13.17 -2.08 21.37
C THR A 53 12.71 -1.12 20.26
N LYS A 54 13.03 0.17 20.40
CA LYS A 54 12.70 1.19 19.38
C LYS A 54 13.37 0.90 18.03
N LEU A 55 14.66 0.55 18.04
CA LEU A 55 15.40 0.21 16.82
C LEU A 55 14.86 -1.05 16.14
N THR A 56 14.56 -2.09 16.92
CA THR A 56 13.96 -3.32 16.38
C THR A 56 12.61 -3.04 15.72
N VAL A 57 11.74 -2.25 16.38
CA VAL A 57 10.44 -1.88 15.81
C VAL A 57 10.60 -1.03 14.55
N LEU A 58 11.57 -0.12 14.50
CA LEU A 58 11.86 0.67 13.30
C LEU A 58 12.26 -0.24 12.13
N ILE A 59 13.24 -1.13 12.34
CA ILE A 59 13.77 -2.00 11.29
C ILE A 59 12.69 -2.97 10.79
N VAL A 60 11.98 -3.63 11.71
CA VAL A 60 10.94 -4.61 11.37
C VAL A 60 9.74 -3.91 10.71
N GLY A 61 9.31 -2.76 11.23
CA GLY A 61 8.19 -2.01 10.68
C GLY A 61 8.45 -1.49 9.27
N GLU A 62 9.63 -0.90 9.04
CA GLU A 62 10.06 -0.44 7.71
C GLU A 62 10.21 -1.63 6.73
N ALA A 63 10.77 -2.75 7.18
CA ALA A 63 10.91 -3.94 6.33
C ALA A 63 9.56 -4.49 5.88
N ILE A 64 8.57 -4.56 6.78
CA ILE A 64 7.22 -5.01 6.45
C ILE A 64 6.55 -4.05 5.48
N LEU A 65 6.59 -2.73 5.76
CA LEU A 65 5.97 -1.72 4.91
C LEU A 65 6.55 -1.72 3.49
N ASN A 66 7.87 -1.79 3.37
CA ASN A 66 8.54 -1.86 2.07
C ASN A 66 8.29 -3.21 1.38
N GLY A 67 8.21 -4.31 2.13
CA GLY A 67 7.89 -5.64 1.59
C GLY A 67 6.52 -5.69 0.93
N ILE A 68 5.47 -5.23 1.63
CA ILE A 68 4.10 -5.15 1.10
C ILE A 68 4.07 -4.29 -0.17
N TRP A 69 4.80 -3.19 -0.17
CA TRP A 69 4.86 -2.29 -1.31
C TRP A 69 5.49 -2.94 -2.56
N LEU A 70 6.62 -3.62 -2.38
CA LEU A 70 7.32 -4.32 -3.47
C LEU A 70 6.45 -5.44 -4.05
N GLU A 71 5.84 -6.25 -3.20
CA GLU A 71 4.96 -7.35 -3.61
C GLU A 71 3.77 -6.83 -4.44
N THR A 72 3.14 -5.74 -3.98
CA THR A 72 2.02 -5.10 -4.70
C THR A 72 2.45 -4.57 -6.08
N LEU A 73 3.66 -4.00 -6.19
CA LEU A 73 4.20 -3.53 -7.48
C LEU A 73 4.48 -4.68 -8.45
N GLU A 74 5.01 -5.80 -7.96
CA GLU A 74 5.27 -6.99 -8.77
C GLU A 74 3.96 -7.62 -9.26
N GLU A 75 2.94 -7.72 -8.42
CA GLU A 75 1.63 -8.23 -8.83
C GLU A 75 1.01 -7.37 -9.94
N ARG A 76 1.07 -6.04 -9.83
CA ARG A 76 0.57 -5.12 -10.86
C ARG A 76 1.32 -5.29 -12.17
N LYS A 77 2.65 -5.43 -12.13
CA LYS A 77 3.47 -5.73 -13.33
C LYS A 77 3.06 -7.06 -13.96
N LYS A 78 2.89 -8.11 -13.16
CA LYS A 78 2.52 -9.46 -13.63
C LYS A 78 1.15 -9.48 -14.29
N LYS A 79 0.16 -8.74 -13.75
CA LYS A 79 -1.16 -8.58 -14.37
C LYS A 79 -1.07 -7.86 -15.72
N ALA A 80 -0.33 -6.76 -15.80
CA ALA A 80 -0.13 -6.03 -17.05
C ALA A 80 0.56 -6.88 -18.13
N SER A 81 1.63 -7.62 -17.78
CA SER A 81 2.32 -8.50 -18.73
C SER A 81 1.41 -9.60 -19.27
N LYS A 82 0.58 -10.20 -18.41
CA LYS A 82 -0.41 -11.22 -18.83
C LYS A 82 -1.46 -10.67 -19.79
N GLU A 83 -1.92 -9.43 -19.59
CA GLU A 83 -2.86 -8.80 -20.52
C GLU A 83 -2.20 -8.49 -21.87
N ILE A 84 -0.95 -8.03 -21.87
CA ILE A 84 -0.17 -7.79 -23.10
C ILE A 84 0.06 -9.09 -23.87
N GLU A 85 0.42 -10.19 -23.20
CA GLU A 85 0.59 -11.50 -23.84
C GLU A 85 -0.72 -12.01 -24.46
N LYS A 86 -1.85 -11.85 -23.77
CA LYS A 86 -3.17 -12.19 -24.32
C LYS A 86 -3.51 -11.37 -25.57
N MET A 87 -3.19 -10.08 -25.57
CA MET A 87 -3.39 -9.22 -26.73
C MET A 87 -2.50 -9.63 -27.90
N LYS A 88 -1.21 -9.89 -27.66
CA LYS A 88 -0.28 -10.40 -28.69
C LYS A 88 -0.74 -11.73 -29.28
N ALA A 89 -1.20 -12.67 -28.45
CA ALA A 89 -1.71 -13.96 -28.92
C ALA A 89 -2.95 -13.81 -29.81
N LYS A 90 -3.88 -12.90 -29.46
CA LYS A 90 -5.04 -12.58 -30.29
C LYS A 90 -4.66 -11.95 -31.63
N ASP A 91 -3.69 -11.04 -31.65
CA ASP A 91 -3.23 -10.40 -32.89
C ASP A 91 -2.55 -11.39 -33.85
N ILE A 92 -1.77 -12.33 -33.32
CA ILE A 92 -1.14 -13.39 -34.13
C ILE A 92 -2.21 -14.31 -34.75
N LEU A 93 -3.26 -14.66 -33.99
CA LEU A 93 -4.39 -15.46 -34.50
C LEU A 93 -5.21 -14.73 -35.57
N ARG A 94 -5.32 -13.40 -35.51
CA ARG A 94 -6.07 -12.59 -36.48
C ARG A 94 -5.33 -12.37 -37.80
N LYS A 95 -3.99 -12.48 -37.78
CA LYS A 95 -3.13 -12.33 -38.97
C LYS A 95 -2.95 -13.63 -39.78
N LYS A 96 -3.45 -14.76 -39.28
CA LYS A 96 -3.39 -16.07 -39.92
C LYS A 96 -4.73 -16.39 -40.55
#